data_AF-A0A2E6KY66-F1
#
_entry.id   AF-A0A2E6KY66-F1
#
_cell.length_a   1.000
_cell.length_b   1.000
_cell.length_c   1.000
_cell.angle_alpha   90.00
_cell.angle_beta   90.00
_cell.angle_gamma   90.00
#
_symmetry.space_group_name_H-M   'P 1'
#
loop_
_entity.id
_entity.type
_entity.pdbx_description
1 polymer ?
#
loop_
_entity_poly.entity_id
_entity_poly.type
_entity_poly.pdbx_seq_one_letter_code
_entity_poly.pdbx_strand_id
1 'polypeptide(L)'
;MSGFNRDRNIKVPKKTEKKPAITPSNYLPSRPAEGRIAVPKKVTQPAKTRSNNKPNSRRGSNQRSDKSRNPNQGRRQQRPKRTTPLDDEVWARVIENDPKSSVIVALGESKMMLGRYSSKSADTTVGERIYVGVDSTKRTAVGDILGMAKLDRLSNSASSDLPLIIQMFIEENQSHFIKSFFNIAGPLSLKQHAFELLPGIGKKKALQIVESRGSNGFSSLNQLDEACSIDSAELLAKRFVAEIQDRNLQPRLSELLLPVSS
;
A
#
# COMPACT_ATOMS: atom_id res chain seq x y z
N MET A 1 50.12 18.31 62.73
CA MET A 1 49.38 18.74 61.53
C MET A 1 50.25 18.47 60.31
N SER A 2 49.76 17.62 59.42
CA SER A 2 50.45 17.07 58.25
C SER A 2 50.40 18.01 57.05
N GLY A 3 51.52 18.17 56.36
CA GLY A 3 51.61 18.88 55.07
C GLY A 3 52.40 18.04 54.07
N PHE A 4 51.69 17.20 53.32
CA PHE A 4 52.25 16.35 52.27
C PHE A 4 52.64 17.18 51.04
N ASN A 5 53.94 17.26 50.74
CA ASN A 5 54.43 17.63 49.41
C ASN A 5 54.08 16.51 48.42
N ARG A 6 53.27 16.82 47.42
CA ARG A 6 53.02 15.96 46.25
C ARG A 6 53.53 16.65 45.00
N ASP A 7 54.77 16.33 44.64
CA ASP A 7 55.31 16.61 43.32
C ASP A 7 54.52 15.81 42.27
N ARG A 8 53.78 16.52 41.43
CA ARG A 8 53.09 15.93 40.28
C ARG A 8 54.10 15.69 39.16
N ASN A 9 54.62 14.47 39.11
CA ASN A 9 55.40 13.96 37.97
C ASN A 9 54.47 13.79 36.75
N ILE A 10 54.33 14.84 35.94
CA ILE A 10 53.57 14.79 34.68
C ILE A 10 54.49 14.27 33.58
N LYS A 11 54.22 13.04 33.13
CA LYS A 11 54.95 12.39 32.04
C LYS A 11 54.43 12.93 30.69
N VAL A 12 55.06 13.98 30.17
CA VAL A 12 54.76 14.53 28.84
C VAL A 12 55.39 13.62 27.76
N PRO A 13 54.62 12.95 26.89
CA PRO A 13 55.19 12.15 25.82
C PRO A 13 55.84 13.05 24.76
N LYS A 14 57.12 12.80 24.45
CA LYS A 14 57.86 13.47 23.39
C LYS A 14 57.26 13.11 22.02
N LYS A 15 57.03 14.14 21.22
CA LYS A 15 56.52 14.13 19.85
C LYS A 15 57.45 13.29 18.96
N THR A 16 56.97 12.15 18.47
CA THR A 16 57.63 11.38 17.41
C THR A 16 57.19 11.95 16.06
N GLU A 17 58.14 12.51 15.31
CA GLU A 17 57.92 12.93 13.93
C GLU A 17 57.71 11.68 13.06
N LYS A 18 56.50 11.53 12.51
CA LYS A 18 56.20 10.49 11.54
C LYS A 18 56.77 10.91 10.18
N LYS A 19 57.57 10.01 9.59
CA LYS A 19 58.01 10.05 8.18
C LYS A 19 56.80 10.29 7.25
N PRO A 20 56.95 11.03 6.13
CA PRO A 20 55.85 11.26 5.20
C PRO A 20 55.37 9.91 4.64
N ALA A 21 54.11 9.59 4.87
CA ALA A 21 53.45 8.45 4.25
C ALA A 21 53.21 8.79 2.78
N ILE A 22 53.85 8.04 1.89
CA ILE A 22 53.53 8.02 0.46
C ILE A 22 52.14 7.41 0.33
N THR A 23 51.16 8.22 -0.07
CA THR A 23 49.84 7.74 -0.48
C THR A 23 50.00 6.95 -1.77
N PRO A 24 49.70 5.63 -1.83
CA PRO A 24 49.55 4.98 -3.11
C PRO A 24 48.28 5.54 -3.76
N SER A 25 48.44 6.24 -4.90
CA SER A 25 47.32 6.65 -5.73
C SER A 25 46.60 5.40 -6.25
N ASN A 26 45.38 5.13 -5.81
CA ASN A 26 44.48 4.18 -6.48
C ASN A 26 43.93 4.78 -7.78
N TYR A 27 44.82 5.25 -8.67
CA TYR A 27 44.47 5.60 -10.03
C TYR A 27 44.46 4.30 -10.84
N LEU A 28 43.27 3.77 -11.11
CA LEU A 28 43.06 2.80 -12.18
C LEU A 28 42.90 3.59 -13.49
N PRO A 29 43.65 3.28 -14.56
CA PRO A 29 43.39 3.88 -15.87
C PRO A 29 41.98 3.52 -16.31
N SER A 30 41.15 4.51 -16.67
CA SER A 30 39.90 4.24 -17.36
C SER A 30 40.19 3.53 -18.68
N ARG A 31 39.39 2.50 -19.02
CA ARG A 31 39.47 1.82 -20.31
C ARG A 31 39.48 2.84 -21.46
N PRO A 32 40.29 2.65 -22.51
CA PRO A 32 40.26 3.53 -23.68
C PRO A 32 38.85 3.54 -24.27
N ALA A 33 38.43 4.69 -24.81
CA ALA A 33 37.12 4.86 -25.39
C ALA A 33 36.94 3.92 -26.59
N GLU A 34 36.33 2.76 -26.36
CA GLU A 34 35.81 1.92 -27.44
C GLU A 34 34.70 2.72 -28.14
N GLY A 35 34.93 2.99 -29.42
CA GLY A 35 34.06 3.82 -30.24
C GLY A 35 32.61 3.36 -30.22
N ARG A 36 31.69 4.32 -30.32
CA ARG A 36 30.24 4.07 -30.41
C ARG A 36 29.95 3.04 -31.50
N ILE A 37 29.29 1.94 -31.14
CA ILE A 37 28.67 1.04 -32.10
C ILE A 37 27.64 1.86 -32.89
N ALA A 38 27.81 1.93 -34.21
CA ALA A 38 26.93 2.68 -35.08
C ALA A 38 25.53 2.06 -35.06
N VAL A 39 24.56 2.83 -34.56
CA VAL A 39 23.14 2.51 -34.69
C VAL A 39 22.78 2.56 -36.20
N PRO A 40 22.15 1.52 -36.78
CA PRO A 40 21.79 1.53 -38.19
C PRO A 40 20.77 2.66 -38.46
N LYS A 41 21.06 3.47 -39.49
CA LYS A 41 20.22 4.58 -39.93
C LYS A 41 18.84 4.06 -40.35
N LYS A 42 17.79 4.67 -39.79
CA LYS A 42 16.39 4.45 -40.16
C LYS A 42 16.19 4.82 -41.64
N VAL A 43 15.79 3.84 -42.45
CA VAL A 43 15.49 3.99 -43.88
C VAL A 43 14.39 5.05 -44.06
N THR A 44 14.68 6.05 -44.88
CA THR A 44 13.74 7.11 -45.30
C THR A 44 12.67 6.54 -46.23
N GLN A 45 11.40 6.67 -45.86
CA GLN A 45 10.29 6.43 -46.78
C GLN A 45 10.18 7.60 -47.80
N PRO A 46 9.88 7.31 -49.08
CA PRO A 46 9.76 8.35 -50.10
C PRO A 46 8.53 9.25 -49.89
N ALA A 47 8.71 10.53 -50.19
CA ALA A 47 7.74 11.60 -50.01
C ALA A 47 6.48 11.40 -50.87
N LYS A 48 5.31 11.42 -50.24
CA LYS A 48 4.02 11.56 -50.93
C LYS A 48 3.68 13.05 -51.07
N THR A 49 3.34 13.42 -52.30
CA THR A 49 2.98 14.75 -52.80
C THR A 49 1.82 15.38 -52.02
N ARG A 50 2.05 16.60 -51.48
CA ARG A 50 1.01 17.45 -50.89
C ARG A 50 0.22 18.14 -52.01
N SER A 51 -1.09 17.90 -52.09
CA SER A 51 -1.98 18.70 -52.93
C SER A 51 -2.30 20.03 -52.24
N ASN A 52 -2.09 21.12 -52.96
CA ASN A 52 -2.47 22.47 -52.57
C ASN A 52 -3.96 22.67 -52.84
N ASN A 53 -4.75 22.97 -51.81
CA ASN A 53 -6.02 23.68 -51.98
C ASN A 53 -6.21 24.66 -50.81
N LYS A 54 -5.94 25.94 -51.09
CA LYS A 54 -6.36 27.09 -50.26
C LYS A 54 -7.85 27.34 -50.49
N PRO A 55 -8.62 27.65 -49.44
CA PRO A 55 -9.79 28.51 -49.59
C PRO A 55 -9.48 29.92 -49.09
N ASN A 56 -9.86 30.88 -49.93
CA ASN A 56 -9.83 32.31 -49.70
C ASN A 56 -10.67 32.73 -48.48
N SER A 57 -10.13 33.71 -47.73
CA SER A 57 -10.85 34.51 -46.77
C SER A 57 -11.98 35.32 -47.45
N ARG A 58 -13.19 35.24 -46.92
CA ARG A 58 -14.19 36.32 -47.04
C ARG A 58 -14.79 36.64 -45.68
N ARG A 59 -14.48 37.86 -45.23
CA ARG A 59 -15.16 38.62 -44.19
C ARG A 59 -16.65 38.74 -44.54
N GLY A 60 -17.51 38.41 -43.59
CA GLY A 60 -18.96 38.66 -43.65
C GLY A 60 -19.47 38.93 -42.25
N SER A 61 -19.81 40.19 -41.99
CA SER A 61 -20.48 40.69 -40.80
C SER A 61 -21.96 40.31 -40.74
N ASN A 62 -22.50 40.26 -39.52
CA ASN A 62 -23.92 40.36 -39.14
C ASN A 62 -24.83 39.17 -39.47
N GLN A 63 -25.30 38.45 -38.44
CA GLN A 63 -26.64 38.67 -37.86
C GLN A 63 -26.92 37.64 -36.75
N ARG A 64 -27.35 38.15 -35.60
CA ARG A 64 -28.02 37.37 -34.56
C ARG A 64 -29.34 36.87 -35.15
N SER A 65 -29.47 35.55 -35.33
CA SER A 65 -30.74 34.90 -35.60
C SER A 65 -31.08 33.99 -34.43
N ASP A 66 -32.11 34.39 -33.67
CA ASP A 66 -32.90 33.52 -32.81
C ASP A 66 -33.29 32.27 -33.59
N LYS A 67 -32.79 31.11 -33.17
CA LYS A 67 -33.23 29.82 -33.69
C LYS A 67 -33.64 28.94 -32.52
N SER A 68 -34.93 29.02 -32.23
CA SER A 68 -35.83 27.94 -31.84
C SER A 68 -35.18 26.79 -31.06
N ARG A 69 -35.42 26.78 -29.74
CA ARG A 69 -35.24 25.62 -28.87
C ARG A 69 -35.94 24.41 -29.47
N ASN A 70 -35.15 23.44 -29.94
CA ASN A 70 -35.62 22.14 -30.36
C ASN A 70 -35.83 21.27 -29.10
N PRO A 71 -37.06 20.87 -28.73
CA PRO A 71 -37.30 20.08 -27.53
C PRO A 71 -37.19 18.58 -27.89
N ASN A 72 -36.07 18.16 -28.45
CA ASN A 72 -35.80 16.74 -28.62
C ASN A 72 -34.72 16.34 -27.63
N GLN A 73 -35.18 15.98 -26.44
CA GLN A 73 -34.38 15.40 -25.37
C GLN A 73 -33.65 14.19 -25.95
N GLY A 74 -32.35 14.36 -26.21
CA GLY A 74 -31.48 13.22 -26.43
C GLY A 74 -31.62 12.30 -25.22
N ARG A 75 -32.17 11.10 -25.43
CA ARG A 75 -31.99 9.97 -24.53
C ARG A 75 -30.50 9.87 -24.25
N ARG A 76 -30.08 10.40 -23.11
CA ARG A 76 -28.71 10.32 -22.63
C ARG A 76 -28.47 8.85 -22.37
N GLN A 77 -27.96 8.14 -23.38
CA GLN A 77 -27.60 6.73 -23.26
C GLN A 77 -26.75 6.62 -22.01
N GLN A 78 -27.27 5.91 -21.00
CA GLN A 78 -26.54 5.71 -19.76
C GLN A 78 -25.25 5.02 -20.14
N ARG A 79 -24.11 5.68 -19.89
CA ARG A 79 -22.80 5.08 -20.11
C ARG A 79 -22.78 3.75 -19.35
N PRO A 80 -22.35 2.64 -19.97
CA PRO A 80 -22.20 1.38 -19.25
C PRO A 80 -21.34 1.62 -18.02
N LYS A 81 -21.83 1.18 -16.85
CA LYS A 81 -21.07 1.25 -15.59
C LYS A 81 -19.73 0.55 -15.83
N ARG A 82 -18.63 1.26 -15.58
CA ARG A 82 -17.30 0.66 -15.60
C ARG A 82 -17.23 -0.32 -14.45
N THR A 83 -16.77 -1.54 -14.71
CA THR A 83 -16.48 -2.50 -13.67
C THR A 83 -15.46 -1.90 -12.71
N THR A 84 -15.77 -1.97 -11.43
CA THR A 84 -14.87 -1.52 -10.36
C THR A 84 -14.34 -2.73 -9.62
N PRO A 85 -13.13 -2.66 -9.04
CA PRO A 85 -12.59 -3.77 -8.26
C PRO A 85 -13.47 -4.19 -7.06
N LEU A 86 -14.41 -3.34 -6.62
CA LEU A 86 -15.39 -3.62 -5.57
C LEU A 86 -16.51 -4.56 -6.03
N ASP A 87 -16.73 -4.72 -7.34
CA ASP A 87 -17.80 -5.58 -7.85
C ASP A 87 -17.53 -7.07 -7.56
N ASP A 88 -16.26 -7.43 -7.35
CA ASP A 88 -15.82 -8.78 -6.99
C ASP A 88 -15.90 -9.07 -5.48
N GLU A 89 -16.12 -8.05 -4.65
CA GLU A 89 -16.14 -8.23 -3.19
C GLU A 89 -17.45 -8.85 -2.74
N VAL A 90 -17.37 -9.87 -1.88
CA VAL A 90 -18.55 -10.57 -1.36
C VAL A 90 -18.91 -10.08 0.03
N TRP A 91 -17.90 -9.92 0.88
CA TRP A 91 -18.02 -9.52 2.27
C TRP A 91 -17.18 -8.28 2.53
N ALA A 92 -17.71 -7.38 3.35
CA ALA A 92 -16.99 -6.20 3.80
C ALA A 92 -17.27 -5.93 5.28
N ARG A 93 -16.36 -5.22 5.94
CA ARG A 93 -16.54 -4.76 7.32
C ARG A 93 -16.78 -3.27 7.37
N VAL A 94 -17.78 -2.86 8.14
CA VAL A 94 -18.18 -1.47 8.28
C VAL A 94 -17.11 -0.71 9.05
N ILE A 95 -16.63 0.40 8.49
CA ILE A 95 -15.66 1.29 9.14
C ILE A 95 -16.36 2.56 9.61
N GLU A 96 -17.27 3.08 8.78
CA GLU A 96 -17.97 4.32 9.07
C GLU A 96 -19.42 4.22 8.60
N ASN A 97 -20.34 4.67 9.45
CA ASN A 97 -21.74 4.83 9.11
C ASN A 97 -22.12 6.28 9.42
N ASP A 98 -22.26 7.10 8.38
CA ASP A 98 -22.75 8.47 8.53
C ASP A 98 -24.26 8.52 8.27
N PRO A 99 -25.09 8.65 9.32
CA PRO A 99 -26.54 8.68 9.15
C PRO A 99 -27.02 9.93 8.39
N LYS A 100 -26.24 11.02 8.38
CA LYS A 100 -26.63 12.26 7.69
C LYS A 100 -26.50 12.16 6.18
N SER A 101 -25.42 11.52 5.70
CA SER A 101 -25.22 11.29 4.27
C SER A 101 -25.83 9.98 3.77
N SER A 102 -26.31 9.12 4.68
CA SER A 102 -26.77 7.76 4.38
C SER A 102 -25.73 6.96 3.59
N VAL A 103 -24.46 7.16 3.92
CA VAL A 103 -23.32 6.46 3.31
C VAL A 103 -22.63 5.60 4.34
N ILE A 104 -22.43 4.34 3.97
CA ILE A 104 -21.62 3.39 4.72
C ILE A 104 -20.27 3.26 3.99
N VAL A 105 -19.18 3.40 4.73
CA VAL A 105 -17.84 3.05 4.27
C VAL A 105 -17.46 1.71 4.85
N ALA A 106 -17.05 0.77 3.99
CA ALA A 106 -16.68 -0.57 4.40
C ALA A 106 -15.40 -1.05 3.71
N LEU A 107 -14.66 -1.92 4.41
CA LEU A 107 -13.44 -2.59 3.96
C LEU A 107 -13.77 -3.96 3.39
N GLY A 108 -13.47 -4.22 2.12
CA GLY A 108 -13.63 -5.55 1.52
C GLY A 108 -12.66 -6.56 2.14
N GLU A 109 -13.16 -7.75 2.50
CA GLU A 109 -12.35 -8.80 3.12
C GLU A 109 -11.39 -9.48 2.12
N SER A 110 -11.70 -9.45 0.82
CA SER A 110 -10.93 -10.20 -0.19
C SER A 110 -9.67 -9.46 -0.64
N LYS A 111 -9.75 -8.14 -0.83
CA LYS A 111 -8.64 -7.32 -1.36
C LYS A 111 -8.26 -6.15 -0.44
N MET A 112 -8.86 -6.02 0.75
CA MET A 112 -8.65 -4.88 1.68
C MET A 112 -8.88 -3.51 1.03
N MET A 113 -9.89 -3.44 0.15
CA MET A 113 -10.26 -2.20 -0.54
C MET A 113 -11.41 -1.49 0.17
N LEU A 114 -11.31 -0.17 0.26
CA LEU A 114 -12.34 0.68 0.83
C LEU A 114 -13.42 1.04 -0.20
N GLY A 115 -14.66 0.69 0.09
CA GLY A 115 -15.83 1.01 -0.73
C GLY A 115 -16.84 1.90 0.01
N ARG A 116 -17.53 2.75 -0.74
CA ARG A 116 -18.67 3.55 -0.29
C ARG A 116 -19.95 2.95 -0.83
N TYR A 117 -20.91 2.74 0.05
CA TYR A 117 -22.19 2.11 -0.24
C TYR A 117 -23.33 2.99 0.25
N SER A 118 -24.47 2.96 -0.44
CA SER A 118 -25.70 3.56 0.08
C SER A 118 -26.17 2.76 1.30
N SER A 119 -26.55 3.44 2.38
CA SER A 119 -27.19 2.80 3.53
C SER A 119 -28.61 2.36 3.16
N LYS A 120 -29.00 1.15 3.58
CA LYS A 120 -30.40 0.69 3.61
C LYS A 120 -30.95 0.61 5.03
N SER A 121 -30.08 0.30 6.00
CA SER A 121 -30.42 0.24 7.41
C SER A 121 -29.59 1.26 8.19
N ALA A 122 -30.25 1.99 9.10
CA ALA A 122 -29.58 2.92 10.00
C ALA A 122 -28.83 2.21 11.14
N ASP A 123 -29.17 0.95 11.40
CA ASP A 123 -28.72 0.22 12.60
C ASP A 123 -27.36 -0.49 12.43
N THR A 124 -26.66 -0.25 11.32
CA THR A 124 -25.38 -0.90 11.04
C THR A 124 -24.28 -0.38 11.97
N THR A 125 -23.61 -1.31 12.65
CA THR A 125 -22.57 -1.01 13.64
C THR A 125 -21.17 -1.02 13.01
N VAL A 126 -20.24 -0.23 13.58
CA VAL A 126 -18.83 -0.24 13.15
C VAL A 126 -18.19 -1.58 13.53
N GLY A 127 -17.41 -2.15 12.62
CA GLY A 127 -16.81 -3.49 12.73
C GLY A 127 -17.71 -4.63 12.25
N GLU A 128 -18.99 -4.37 11.99
CA GLU A 128 -19.94 -5.38 11.54
C GLU A 128 -19.59 -5.93 10.15
N ARG A 129 -19.70 -7.25 10.00
CA ARG A 129 -19.51 -7.95 8.73
C ARG A 129 -20.79 -7.93 7.91
N ILE A 130 -20.76 -7.25 6.77
CA ILE A 130 -21.89 -7.05 5.87
C ILE A 130 -21.67 -7.72 4.52
N TYR A 131 -22.76 -8.19 3.90
CA TYR A 131 -22.73 -8.73 2.55
C TYR A 131 -22.80 -7.60 1.51
N VAL A 132 -21.81 -7.53 0.62
CA VAL A 132 -21.69 -6.53 -0.47
C VAL A 132 -21.68 -7.15 -1.87
N GLY A 133 -21.74 -8.49 -1.96
CA GLY A 133 -21.70 -9.24 -3.22
C GLY A 133 -22.82 -8.93 -4.19
N VAL A 134 -22.73 -9.47 -5.42
CA VAL A 134 -23.61 -9.13 -6.55
C VAL A 134 -25.11 -9.34 -6.26
N ASP A 135 -25.46 -10.28 -5.38
CA ASP A 135 -26.84 -10.59 -5.02
C ASP A 135 -27.48 -9.49 -4.17
N SER A 136 -28.21 -8.57 -4.81
CA SER A 136 -28.85 -7.43 -4.15
C SER A 136 -29.87 -7.82 -3.07
N THR A 137 -30.44 -9.02 -3.13
CA THR A 137 -31.40 -9.57 -2.17
C THR A 137 -30.77 -9.96 -0.84
N LYS A 138 -29.50 -10.37 -0.85
CA LYS A 138 -28.73 -10.71 0.36
C LYS A 138 -28.16 -9.46 1.04
N ARG A 139 -28.14 -8.32 0.34
CA ARG A 139 -27.68 -7.03 0.90
C ARG A 139 -28.78 -6.42 1.78
N THR A 140 -28.72 -6.73 3.07
CA THR A 140 -29.64 -6.20 4.10
C THR A 140 -29.23 -4.80 4.58
N ALA A 141 -27.94 -4.61 4.92
CA ALA A 141 -27.41 -3.36 5.46
C ALA A 141 -27.15 -2.28 4.39
N VAL A 142 -26.71 -2.69 3.20
CA VAL A 142 -26.25 -1.79 2.14
C VAL A 142 -27.04 -1.90 0.82
N GLY A 143 -27.04 -0.81 0.05
CA GLY A 143 -27.64 -0.71 -1.27
C GLY A 143 -26.60 -0.73 -2.38
N ASP A 144 -26.63 0.31 -3.21
CA ASP A 144 -25.76 0.45 -4.37
C ASP A 144 -24.34 0.89 -3.97
N ILE A 145 -23.37 0.48 -4.81
CA ILE A 145 -21.97 0.91 -4.71
C ILE A 145 -21.87 2.34 -5.26
N LEU A 146 -21.50 3.28 -4.40
CA LEU A 146 -21.32 4.69 -4.75
C LEU A 146 -19.91 4.95 -5.33
N GLY A 147 -18.93 4.13 -4.95
CA GLY A 147 -17.57 4.14 -5.48
C GLY A 147 -16.50 3.82 -4.44
N MET A 148 -15.23 3.91 -4.83
CA MET A 148 -14.09 3.71 -3.91
C MET A 148 -14.02 4.82 -2.85
N ALA A 149 -13.68 4.45 -1.61
CA ALA A 149 -13.30 5.39 -0.58
C ALA A 149 -11.78 5.65 -0.62
N LYS A 150 -11.39 6.86 -0.22
CA LYS A 150 -9.99 7.20 0.00
C LYS A 150 -9.75 7.22 1.50
N LEU A 151 -8.64 6.66 1.94
CA LEU A 151 -8.28 6.63 3.35
C LEU A 151 -8.18 8.05 3.93
N ASP A 152 -7.58 8.99 3.20
CA ASP A 152 -7.45 10.40 3.62
C ASP A 152 -8.78 11.16 3.80
N ARG A 153 -9.90 10.55 3.40
CA ARG A 153 -11.25 11.14 3.51
C ARG A 153 -12.11 10.46 4.57
N LEU A 154 -11.57 9.48 5.28
CA LEU A 154 -12.23 8.89 6.43
C LEU A 154 -12.27 9.88 7.60
N SER A 155 -13.25 9.74 8.48
CA SER A 155 -13.22 10.44 9.76
C SER A 155 -12.05 9.96 10.64
N ASN A 156 -11.71 10.76 11.65
CA ASN A 156 -10.64 10.44 12.60
C ASN A 156 -10.96 9.16 13.40
N SER A 157 -12.24 8.95 13.75
CA SER A 157 -12.70 7.71 14.39
C SER A 157 -12.50 6.53 13.45
N ALA A 158 -13.01 6.61 12.22
CA ALA A 158 -12.86 5.55 11.22
C ALA A 158 -11.40 5.19 10.93
N SER A 159 -10.51 6.18 10.91
CA SER A 159 -9.06 5.96 10.74
C SER A 159 -8.41 5.27 11.94
N SER A 160 -8.91 5.54 13.16
CA SER A 160 -8.42 4.93 14.40
C SER A 160 -8.99 3.52 14.61
N ASP A 161 -10.20 3.27 14.12
CA ASP A 161 -10.88 1.98 14.20
C ASP A 161 -10.38 0.99 13.14
N LEU A 162 -9.85 1.48 12.02
CA LEU A 162 -9.41 0.64 10.90
C LEU A 162 -8.39 -0.47 11.31
N PRO A 163 -7.31 -0.18 12.06
CA PRO A 163 -6.41 -1.23 12.55
C PRO A 163 -7.14 -2.27 13.42
N LEU A 164 -8.07 -1.84 14.27
CA LEU A 164 -8.81 -2.72 15.17
C LEU A 164 -9.76 -3.64 14.39
N ILE A 165 -10.47 -3.11 13.39
CA ILE A 165 -11.37 -3.90 12.53
C ILE A 165 -10.59 -4.96 11.75
N ILE A 166 -9.40 -4.62 11.24
CA ILE A 166 -8.53 -5.57 10.54
C ILE A 166 -7.97 -6.61 11.51
N GLN A 167 -7.63 -6.21 12.73
CA GLN A 167 -7.21 -7.14 13.78
C GLN A 167 -8.30 -8.17 14.08
N MET A 168 -9.55 -7.74 14.29
CA MET A 168 -10.69 -8.66 14.49
C MET A 168 -10.83 -9.64 13.32
N PHE A 169 -10.70 -9.17 12.08
CA PHE A 169 -10.73 -10.03 10.90
C PHE A 169 -9.59 -11.08 10.90
N ILE A 170 -8.39 -10.70 11.34
CA ILE A 170 -7.24 -11.61 11.45
C ILE A 170 -7.47 -12.66 12.54
N GLU A 171 -7.99 -12.24 13.69
CA GLU A 171 -8.29 -13.13 14.82
C GLU A 171 -9.37 -14.16 14.47
N GLU A 172 -10.45 -13.74 13.80
CA GLU A 172 -11.49 -14.64 13.32
C GLU A 172 -10.95 -15.69 12.33
N ASN A 173 -9.94 -15.32 11.53
CA ASN A 173 -9.31 -16.17 10.53
C ASN A 173 -7.90 -16.63 10.94
N GLN A 174 -7.62 -16.73 12.25
CA GLN A 174 -6.27 -16.97 12.76
C GLN A 174 -5.57 -18.19 12.13
N SER A 175 -6.32 -19.26 11.87
CA SER A 175 -5.80 -20.52 11.34
C SER A 175 -5.18 -20.35 9.95
N HIS A 176 -5.74 -19.46 9.13
CA HIS A 176 -5.21 -19.11 7.80
C HIS A 176 -3.91 -18.34 7.92
N PHE A 177 -3.85 -17.30 8.75
CA PHE A 177 -2.66 -16.46 8.88
C PHE A 177 -1.47 -17.20 9.52
N ILE A 178 -1.74 -18.11 10.46
CA ILE A 178 -0.71 -18.99 11.02
C ILE A 178 -0.12 -19.88 9.93
N LYS A 179 -0.97 -20.56 9.17
CA LYS A 179 -0.52 -21.48 8.12
C LYS A 179 0.18 -20.74 6.98
N SER A 180 -0.43 -19.67 6.48
CA SER A 180 -0.01 -18.97 5.26
C SER A 180 1.15 -18.00 5.49
N PHE A 181 1.27 -17.41 6.69
CA PHE A 181 2.34 -16.46 7.00
C PHE A 181 3.30 -16.99 8.05
N PHE A 182 2.88 -17.20 9.30
CA PHE A 182 3.83 -17.45 10.39
C PHE A 182 4.60 -18.77 10.26
N ASN A 183 3.96 -19.83 9.78
CA ASN A 183 4.61 -21.12 9.62
C ASN A 183 5.44 -21.24 8.34
N ILE A 184 5.14 -20.45 7.30
CA ILE A 184 5.81 -20.52 6.00
C ILE A 184 6.86 -19.41 5.80
N ALA A 185 6.74 -18.29 6.52
CA ALA A 185 7.59 -17.11 6.35
C ALA A 185 9.08 -17.44 6.38
N GLY A 186 9.81 -16.96 5.38
CA GLY A 186 11.24 -17.20 5.23
C GLY A 186 12.04 -15.91 4.99
N PRO A 187 13.36 -16.04 4.71
CA PRO A 187 14.18 -14.92 4.29
C PRO A 187 13.72 -14.39 2.93
N LEU A 188 13.45 -13.08 2.86
CA LEU A 188 13.18 -12.37 1.59
C LEU A 188 14.47 -12.10 0.82
N SER A 189 15.56 -11.86 1.56
CA SER A 189 16.90 -11.68 1.05
C SER A 189 17.92 -12.21 2.05
N LEU A 190 19.20 -12.20 1.67
CA LEU A 190 20.30 -12.55 2.58
C LEU A 190 20.33 -11.69 3.87
N LYS A 191 19.71 -10.50 3.84
CA LYS A 191 19.76 -9.53 4.94
C LYS A 191 18.44 -9.33 5.68
N GLN A 192 17.32 -9.79 5.12
CA GLN A 192 15.98 -9.45 5.60
C GLN A 192 15.06 -10.68 5.64
N HIS A 193 14.42 -10.90 6.78
CA HIS A 193 13.37 -11.90 6.97
C HIS A 193 11.97 -11.32 6.70
N ALA A 194 11.01 -12.14 6.28
CA ALA A 194 9.63 -11.69 6.04
C ALA A 194 8.93 -11.14 7.29
N PHE A 195 9.27 -11.63 8.48
CA PHE A 195 8.76 -11.09 9.76
C PHE A 195 9.17 -9.63 10.00
N GLU A 196 10.27 -9.16 9.41
CA GLU A 196 10.70 -7.76 9.52
C GLU A 196 9.82 -6.80 8.71
N LEU A 197 8.88 -7.32 7.90
CA LEU A 197 7.85 -6.50 7.27
C LEU A 197 6.82 -5.99 8.28
N LEU A 198 6.66 -6.68 9.41
CA LEU A 198 5.74 -6.30 10.46
C LEU A 198 6.29 -5.06 11.20
N PRO A 199 5.51 -3.99 11.35
CA PRO A 199 5.97 -2.76 11.98
C PRO A 199 6.36 -2.98 13.43
N GLY A 200 7.60 -2.66 13.80
CA GLY A 200 8.12 -2.88 15.16
C GLY A 200 8.88 -4.20 15.34
N ILE A 201 8.87 -5.11 14.36
CA ILE A 201 9.70 -6.32 14.36
C ILE A 201 11.01 -6.03 13.65
N GLY A 202 12.09 -5.90 14.43
CA GLY A 202 13.46 -5.84 13.90
C GLY A 202 14.11 -7.22 13.80
N LYS A 203 15.32 -7.27 13.23
CA LYS A 203 16.10 -8.50 13.02
C LYS A 203 16.19 -9.42 14.25
N LYS A 204 16.40 -8.87 15.46
CA LYS A 204 16.47 -9.66 16.70
C LYS A 204 15.15 -10.37 17.00
N LYS A 205 14.03 -9.65 16.91
CA LYS A 205 12.70 -10.21 17.13
C LYS A 205 12.31 -11.19 16.02
N ALA A 206 12.65 -10.90 14.77
CA ALA A 206 12.44 -11.83 13.65
C ALA A 206 13.16 -13.16 13.87
N LEU A 207 14.42 -13.13 14.33
CA LEU A 207 15.17 -14.35 14.69
C LEU A 207 14.53 -15.09 15.87
N GLN A 208 14.10 -14.38 16.91
CA GLN A 208 13.35 -14.97 18.03
C GLN A 208 12.10 -15.72 17.54
N ILE A 209 11.31 -15.12 16.64
CA ILE A 209 10.11 -15.77 16.08
C ILE A 209 10.48 -17.03 15.28
N VAL A 210 11.56 -16.99 14.50
CA VAL A 210 12.04 -18.16 13.74
C VAL A 210 12.48 -19.30 14.68
N GLU A 211 13.19 -18.96 15.76
CA GLU A 211 13.63 -19.93 16.77
C GLU A 211 12.42 -20.53 17.52
N SER A 212 11.47 -19.70 17.95
CA SER A 212 10.24 -20.14 18.63
C SER A 212 9.35 -21.00 17.74
N ARG A 213 9.32 -20.74 16.42
CA ARG A 213 8.56 -21.55 15.46
C ARG A 213 9.09 -22.99 15.40
N GLY A 214 10.41 -23.15 15.40
CA GLY A 214 11.06 -24.45 15.24
C GLY A 214 10.54 -25.23 14.02
N SER A 215 10.57 -26.56 14.11
CA SER A 215 10.05 -27.46 13.07
C SER A 215 8.54 -27.68 13.16
N ASN A 216 7.95 -27.52 14.35
CA ASN A 216 6.55 -27.84 14.60
C ASN A 216 5.60 -26.70 14.20
N GLY A 217 6.11 -25.47 14.09
CA GLY A 217 5.29 -24.29 13.83
C GLY A 217 4.46 -23.85 15.05
N PHE A 218 3.65 -22.82 14.82
CA PHE A 218 2.65 -22.34 15.77
C PHE A 218 1.30 -22.98 15.48
N SER A 219 0.53 -23.26 16.54
CA SER A 219 -0.84 -23.79 16.46
C SER A 219 -1.91 -22.71 16.56
N SER A 220 -1.65 -21.64 17.32
CA SER A 220 -2.54 -20.49 17.54
C SER A 220 -1.74 -19.18 17.57
N LEU A 221 -2.41 -18.04 17.39
CA LEU A 221 -1.78 -16.72 17.53
C LEU A 221 -1.38 -16.48 19.00
N ASN A 222 -2.22 -16.91 19.95
CA ASN A 222 -1.90 -16.85 21.38
C ASN A 222 -0.58 -17.55 21.72
N GLN A 223 -0.33 -18.74 21.16
CA GLN A 223 0.94 -19.45 21.38
C GLN A 223 2.15 -18.65 20.87
N LEU A 224 2.01 -18.04 19.69
CA LEU A 224 3.04 -17.17 19.10
C LEU A 224 3.28 -15.93 19.96
N ASP A 225 2.20 -15.30 20.40
CA ASP A 225 2.22 -14.06 21.18
C ASP A 225 2.86 -14.27 22.55
N GLU A 226 2.52 -15.36 23.23
CA GLU A 226 3.14 -15.77 24.50
C GLU A 226 4.63 -16.09 24.32
N ALA A 227 5.00 -16.85 23.28
CA ALA A 227 6.38 -17.27 23.05
C ALA A 227 7.32 -16.10 22.70
N CYS A 228 6.82 -15.12 21.95
CA CYS A 228 7.63 -14.01 21.44
C CYS A 228 7.39 -12.68 22.19
N SER A 229 6.41 -12.63 23.08
CA SER A 229 5.92 -11.41 23.75
C SER A 229 5.61 -10.31 22.73
N ILE A 230 4.75 -10.65 21.76
CA ILE A 230 4.28 -9.76 20.68
C ILE A 230 2.76 -9.86 20.58
N ASP A 231 2.14 -8.93 19.87
CA ASP A 231 0.75 -9.03 19.43
C ASP A 231 0.74 -9.25 17.92
N SER A 232 0.72 -10.51 17.49
CA SER A 232 0.86 -10.88 16.09
C SER A 232 -0.31 -10.41 15.22
N ALA A 233 -1.53 -10.39 15.75
CA ALA A 233 -2.72 -9.93 15.06
C ALA A 233 -2.68 -8.41 14.85
N GLU A 234 -2.35 -7.64 15.89
CA GLU A 234 -2.22 -6.18 15.81
C GLU A 234 -1.07 -5.78 14.85
N LEU A 235 0.06 -6.49 14.89
CA LEU A 235 1.20 -6.22 14.01
C LEU A 235 0.86 -6.45 12.53
N LEU A 236 0.16 -7.54 12.21
CA LEU A 236 -0.32 -7.78 10.85
C LEU A 236 -1.35 -6.74 10.43
N ALA A 237 -2.27 -6.36 11.31
CA ALA A 237 -3.27 -5.34 11.03
C ALA A 237 -2.62 -3.99 10.70
N LYS A 238 -1.67 -3.54 11.53
CA LYS A 238 -0.88 -2.33 11.28
C LYS A 238 -0.13 -2.39 9.95
N ARG A 239 0.41 -3.56 9.58
CA ARG A 239 1.05 -3.75 8.28
C ARG A 239 0.06 -3.58 7.12
N PHE A 240 -1.12 -4.18 7.21
CA PHE A 240 -2.15 -4.02 6.16
C PHE A 240 -2.61 -2.57 6.04
N VAL A 241 -2.78 -1.84 7.15
CA VAL A 241 -3.10 -0.41 7.11
C VAL A 241 -2.00 0.39 6.42
N ALA A 242 -0.73 0.11 6.71
CA ALA A 242 0.40 0.75 6.04
C ALA A 242 0.43 0.46 4.54
N GLU A 243 0.06 -0.75 4.11
CA GLU A 243 -0.09 -1.10 2.70
C GLU A 243 -1.29 -0.42 2.05
N ILE A 244 -2.40 -0.19 2.75
CA ILE A 244 -3.53 0.58 2.23
C ILE A 244 -3.14 2.06 2.03
N GLN A 245 -2.37 2.61 2.96
CA GLN A 245 -1.84 3.97 2.91
C GLN A 245 -0.84 4.17 1.76
N ASP A 246 0.18 3.33 1.70
CA ASP A 246 1.25 3.44 0.71
C ASP A 246 1.17 2.32 -0.34
N ARG A 247 0.75 2.72 -1.54
CA ARG A 247 0.68 1.84 -2.71
C ARG A 247 2.03 1.29 -3.15
N ASN A 248 3.11 2.02 -2.87
CA ASN A 248 4.46 1.65 -3.27
C ASN A 248 5.16 0.75 -2.24
N LEU A 249 4.54 0.52 -1.08
CA LEU A 249 5.09 -0.34 -0.05
C LEU A 249 5.15 -1.78 -0.56
N GLN A 250 6.37 -2.26 -0.80
CA GLN A 250 6.66 -3.62 -1.25
C GLN A 250 7.63 -4.30 -0.28
N PRO A 251 7.57 -5.64 -0.16
CA PRO A 251 6.52 -6.54 -0.66
C PRO A 251 5.17 -6.35 0.06
N ARG A 252 4.08 -6.75 -0.59
CA ARG A 252 2.70 -6.64 -0.07
C ARG A 252 2.24 -7.96 0.54
N LEU A 253 1.98 -7.96 1.85
CA LEU A 253 1.43 -9.12 2.53
C LEU A 253 -0.06 -9.27 2.27
N SER A 254 -0.80 -8.17 2.11
CA SER A 254 -2.23 -8.22 1.78
C SER A 254 -2.53 -8.99 0.49
N GLU A 255 -1.75 -8.76 -0.57
CA GLU A 255 -1.90 -9.48 -1.86
C GLU A 255 -1.44 -10.94 -1.80
N LEU A 256 -0.53 -11.27 -0.89
CA LEU A 256 -0.03 -12.64 -0.72
C LEU A 256 -0.97 -13.49 0.14
N LEU A 257 -1.55 -12.89 1.17
CA LEU A 257 -2.31 -13.59 2.20
C LEU A 257 -3.81 -13.58 1.96
N LEU A 258 -4.31 -12.80 1.00
CA LEU A 258 -5.74 -12.68 0.70
C LEU A 258 -6.04 -13.14 -0.73
N PRO A 259 -7.26 -13.65 -1.00
CA PRO A 259 -8.37 -13.85 -0.07
C PRO A 259 -8.10 -14.99 0.92
N VAL A 260 -8.76 -14.94 2.09
CA VAL A 260 -8.75 -16.06 3.03
C VAL A 260 -9.51 -17.22 2.37
N SER A 261 -8.82 -18.32 2.10
CA SER A 261 -9.46 -19.54 1.64
C SER A 261 -10.15 -20.16 2.84
N SER A 262 -11.49 -20.08 2.87
CA SER A 262 -12.34 -20.87 3.75
C SER A 262 -12.20 -22.36 3.49
#